data_AF-A0A4Z1KY69-F1
#
_entry.id   AF-A0A4Z1KY69-F1
#
_cell.length_a   1.000
_cell.length_b   1.000
_cell.length_c   1.000
_cell.angle_alpha   90.00
_cell.angle_beta   90.00
_cell.angle_gamma   90.00
#
_symmetry.space_group_name_H-M   'P 1'
#
loop_
_entity.id
_entity.type
_entity.pdbx_description
1 polymer ?
#
loop_
_entity_poly.entity_id
_entity_poly.type
_entity_poly.pdbx_seq_one_letter_code
_entity_poly.pdbx_strand_id
1 'polypeptide(L)'
;MADINSALDAISSAELSPTEHSLLKHFIEEAVELELAAQFIQSVVDQDKNNVENNLRQFKKDWRKLASRLTVVETIYKPLDALVRERDGPYCTMSMFREGNTRPVPTPVESAHGRLLRILETFVSTPNVDRLNTLLSSQIQDNVIPLRNLWLLSPSVHKAFRAGHIEVRKSVDDSEDVDTGTLQLETYKLAYKYPEPLKNLFFGNGLHFSGSLEWFEISTTNPTDLPLPSKFLFGIHRRFTTALHLFSIEDQINRGWPKPKTSILQKLFGSPITIFGRAFHNLWLWVPDSIRLRCYRHLWTIGKWLYGPEEVRWVQRVPFGLYIKRTRGTSWNESNAINMVERYTSIPAPRSVDVVEDSSQRVTFLVMTRLSGESFRRSFHLMSYAERNQFMDDIGKCVTQLRKIPKTTP
;
A
#
# COMPACT_ATOMS: atom_id res chain seq x y z
N MET A 1 -0.02 -38.17 5.14
CA MET A 1 -0.43 -36.83 5.63
C MET A 1 0.44 -35.85 4.88
N ALA A 2 -0.13 -34.94 4.07
CA ALA A 2 0.70 -34.00 3.32
C ALA A 2 1.33 -33.01 4.31
N ASP A 3 2.64 -32.83 4.22
CA ASP A 3 3.39 -31.86 5.01
C ASP A 3 3.14 -30.45 4.45
N ILE A 4 2.96 -29.45 5.33
CA ILE A 4 2.83 -28.04 4.97
C ILE A 4 4.04 -27.62 4.11
N ASN A 5 5.25 -28.08 4.48
CA ASN A 5 6.46 -27.76 3.72
C ASN A 5 6.41 -28.33 2.30
N SER A 6 5.90 -29.55 2.12
CA SER A 6 5.78 -30.16 0.79
C SER A 6 4.92 -29.30 -0.15
N ALA A 7 3.80 -28.76 0.33
CA ALA A 7 2.94 -27.89 -0.48
C ALA A 7 3.62 -26.54 -0.78
N LEU A 8 4.31 -25.95 0.21
CA LEU A 8 5.07 -24.71 0.03
C LEU A 8 6.26 -24.88 -0.92
N ASP A 9 6.93 -26.03 -0.89
CA ASP A 9 8.04 -26.38 -1.77
C ASP A 9 7.56 -26.61 -3.20
N ALA A 10 6.42 -27.28 -3.37
CA ALA A 10 5.77 -27.44 -4.67
C ALA A 10 5.40 -26.08 -5.29
N ILE A 11 4.86 -25.15 -4.49
CA ILE A 11 4.61 -23.77 -4.93
C ILE A 11 5.94 -23.08 -5.29
N SER A 12 6.96 -23.19 -4.44
CA SER A 12 8.24 -22.47 -4.62
C SER A 12 9.05 -22.93 -5.82
N SER A 13 8.87 -24.19 -6.23
CA SER A 13 9.60 -24.80 -7.34
C SER A 13 8.92 -24.57 -8.70
N ALA A 14 7.65 -24.13 -8.70
CA ALA A 14 6.88 -23.90 -9.91
C ALA A 14 7.32 -22.62 -10.63
N GLU A 15 7.22 -22.60 -11.96
CA GLU A 15 7.56 -21.40 -12.75
C GLU A 15 6.45 -20.34 -12.67
N LEU A 16 6.41 -19.60 -11.57
CA LEU A 16 5.38 -18.60 -11.26
C LEU A 16 5.97 -17.19 -11.06
N SER A 17 5.13 -16.18 -11.22
CA SER A 17 5.52 -14.80 -10.91
C SER A 17 5.67 -14.58 -9.39
N PRO A 18 6.34 -13.49 -8.95
CA PRO A 18 6.43 -13.17 -7.52
C PRO A 18 5.07 -13.02 -6.83
N THR A 19 4.08 -12.43 -7.49
CA THR A 19 2.72 -12.27 -6.93
C THR A 19 1.99 -13.60 -6.86
N GLU A 20 2.18 -14.47 -7.86
CA GLU A 20 1.62 -15.82 -7.88
C GLU A 20 2.14 -16.67 -6.72
N HIS A 21 3.46 -16.68 -6.51
CA HIS A 21 4.05 -17.35 -5.34
C HIS A 21 3.47 -16.82 -4.03
N SER A 22 3.44 -15.49 -3.85
CA SER A 22 2.90 -14.89 -2.62
C SER A 22 1.42 -15.22 -2.41
N LEU A 23 0.59 -15.18 -3.46
CA LEU A 23 -0.84 -15.50 -3.38
C LEU A 23 -1.07 -16.95 -2.91
N LEU A 24 -0.35 -17.90 -3.50
CA LEU A 24 -0.53 -19.32 -3.24
C LEU A 24 0.01 -19.73 -1.87
N LYS A 25 1.17 -19.21 -1.46
CA LYS A 25 1.72 -19.45 -0.12
C LYS A 25 0.80 -18.87 0.94
N HIS A 26 0.31 -17.65 0.72
CA HIS A 26 -0.57 -16.99 1.67
C HIS A 26 -1.92 -17.69 1.85
N PHE A 27 -2.42 -18.36 0.82
CA PHE A 27 -3.61 -19.20 0.95
C PHE A 27 -3.43 -20.29 2.02
N ILE A 28 -2.23 -20.88 2.12
CA ILE A 28 -1.92 -21.87 3.15
C ILE A 28 -1.69 -21.16 4.49
N GLU A 29 -0.80 -20.16 4.52
CA GLU A 29 -0.34 -19.50 5.75
C GLU A 29 -1.46 -18.80 6.53
N GLU A 30 -2.50 -18.30 5.86
CA GLU A 30 -3.63 -17.60 6.52
C GLU A 30 -4.96 -18.31 6.45
N ALA A 31 -4.94 -19.60 6.07
CA ALA A 31 -6.04 -20.48 6.35
C ALA A 31 -6.30 -20.60 7.86
N VAL A 32 -7.53 -20.95 8.23
CA VAL A 32 -7.86 -21.31 9.62
C VAL A 32 -7.17 -22.61 10.01
N GLU A 33 -7.11 -23.56 9.09
CA GLU A 33 -6.46 -24.87 9.26
C GLU A 33 -5.38 -25.05 8.18
N LEU A 34 -4.12 -24.81 8.55
CA LEU A 34 -2.99 -24.78 7.61
C LEU A 34 -2.80 -26.13 6.91
N GLU A 35 -2.98 -27.23 7.64
CA GLU A 35 -2.81 -28.59 7.14
C GLU A 35 -3.87 -28.93 6.07
N LEU A 36 -5.12 -28.52 6.28
CA LEU A 36 -6.18 -28.73 5.28
C LEU A 36 -5.93 -27.90 4.02
N ALA A 37 -5.49 -26.65 4.18
CA ALA A 37 -5.13 -25.81 3.05
C ALA A 37 -3.93 -26.37 2.27
N ALA A 38 -2.91 -26.86 2.97
CA ALA A 38 -1.76 -27.52 2.34
C ALA A 38 -2.17 -28.79 1.59
N GLN A 39 -3.00 -29.65 2.19
CA GLN A 39 -3.55 -30.84 1.53
C GLN A 39 -4.38 -30.49 0.30
N PHE A 40 -5.17 -29.43 0.37
CA PHE A 40 -5.95 -28.95 -0.77
C PHE A 40 -5.03 -28.49 -1.91
N ILE A 41 -4.01 -27.68 -1.63
CA ILE A 41 -3.03 -27.26 -2.65
C ILE A 41 -2.28 -28.46 -3.22
N GLN A 42 -1.88 -29.42 -2.39
CA GLN A 42 -1.25 -30.66 -2.85
C GLN A 42 -2.17 -31.41 -3.82
N SER A 43 -3.48 -31.49 -3.52
CA SER A 43 -4.46 -32.09 -4.43
C SER A 43 -4.61 -31.33 -5.76
N VAL A 44 -4.36 -30.00 -5.77
CA VAL A 44 -4.31 -29.21 -7.01
C VAL A 44 -3.05 -29.54 -7.81
N VAL A 45 -1.90 -29.66 -7.15
CA VAL A 45 -0.63 -30.04 -7.79
C VAL A 45 -0.72 -31.45 -8.39
N ASP A 46 -1.30 -32.40 -7.67
CA ASP A 46 -1.39 -33.81 -8.06
C ASP A 46 -2.46 -34.10 -9.14
N GLN A 47 -3.31 -33.14 -9.52
CA GLN A 47 -4.29 -33.31 -10.61
C GLN A 47 -3.65 -33.68 -11.94
N ASP A 48 -2.54 -33.04 -12.27
CA ASP A 48 -1.70 -33.35 -13.42
C ASP A 48 -0.26 -32.94 -13.10
N LYS A 49 0.57 -33.92 -12.75
CA LYS A 49 1.96 -33.70 -12.36
C LYS A 49 2.83 -33.13 -13.47
N ASN A 50 2.41 -33.27 -14.73
CA ASN A 50 3.12 -32.69 -15.86
C ASN A 50 2.73 -31.23 -16.11
N ASN A 51 1.77 -30.69 -15.34
CA ASN A 51 1.16 -29.39 -15.61
C ASN A 51 0.86 -28.59 -14.33
N VAL A 52 1.77 -28.67 -13.37
CA VAL A 52 1.65 -28.07 -12.03
C VAL A 52 1.34 -26.57 -12.11
N GLU A 53 2.03 -25.83 -12.96
CA GLU A 53 1.87 -24.39 -13.10
C GLU A 53 0.46 -24.01 -13.58
N ASN A 54 -0.09 -24.74 -14.55
CA ASN A 54 -1.45 -24.45 -15.04
C ASN A 54 -2.50 -24.81 -14.00
N ASN A 55 -2.30 -25.88 -13.23
CA ASN A 55 -3.19 -26.24 -12.13
C ASN A 55 -3.21 -25.15 -11.05
N LEU A 56 -2.03 -24.67 -10.64
CA LEU A 56 -1.89 -23.58 -9.67
C LEU A 56 -2.48 -22.27 -10.20
N ARG A 57 -2.27 -21.93 -11.48
CA ARG A 57 -2.88 -20.75 -12.11
C ARG A 57 -4.40 -20.87 -12.23
N GLN A 58 -4.92 -22.06 -12.48
CA GLN A 58 -6.36 -22.30 -12.52
C GLN A 58 -6.98 -22.15 -11.12
N PHE A 59 -6.32 -22.68 -10.09
CA PHE A 59 -6.70 -22.43 -8.71
C PHE A 59 -6.64 -20.93 -8.37
N LYS A 60 -5.59 -20.21 -8.78
CA LYS A 60 -5.48 -18.74 -8.59
C LYS A 60 -6.68 -17.99 -9.19
N LYS A 61 -7.17 -18.40 -10.38
CA LYS A 61 -8.36 -17.80 -10.99
C LYS A 61 -9.61 -18.01 -10.14
N ASP A 62 -9.79 -19.21 -9.59
CA ASP A 62 -10.93 -19.51 -8.71
C ASP A 62 -10.80 -18.77 -7.37
N TRP A 63 -9.59 -18.69 -6.83
CA TRP A 63 -9.29 -17.90 -5.64
C TRP A 63 -9.59 -16.42 -5.84
N ARG A 64 -9.21 -15.86 -7.00
CA ARG A 64 -9.56 -14.49 -7.38
C ARG A 64 -11.05 -14.29 -7.48
N LYS A 65 -11.77 -15.24 -8.09
CA LYS A 65 -13.23 -15.18 -8.22
C LYS A 65 -13.88 -15.16 -6.84
N LEU A 66 -13.42 -15.99 -5.90
CA LEU A 66 -13.91 -16.00 -4.52
C LEU A 66 -13.58 -14.68 -3.81
N ALA A 67 -12.33 -14.25 -3.82
CA ALA A 67 -11.90 -13.00 -3.17
C ALA A 67 -12.67 -11.79 -3.71
N SER A 68 -12.93 -11.73 -5.01
CA SER A 68 -13.65 -10.62 -5.65
C SER A 68 -15.09 -10.44 -5.12
N ARG A 69 -15.70 -11.49 -4.54
CA ARG A 69 -17.05 -11.40 -3.94
C ARG A 69 -17.09 -10.48 -2.72
N LEU A 70 -16.02 -10.48 -1.90
CA LEU A 70 -15.88 -9.56 -0.77
C LEU A 70 -15.76 -8.09 -1.19
N THR A 71 -15.53 -7.86 -2.48
CA THR A 71 -15.44 -6.52 -3.03
C THR A 71 -16.77 -6.05 -3.60
N VAL A 72 -17.89 -6.77 -3.56
CA VAL A 72 -19.14 -6.25 -4.14
C VAL A 72 -19.68 -5.07 -3.31
N VAL A 73 -20.19 -4.02 -3.98
CA VAL A 73 -20.92 -2.93 -3.31
C VAL A 73 -22.38 -3.11 -3.59
N GLU A 74 -23.13 -3.40 -2.53
CA GLU A 74 -24.57 -3.50 -2.61
C GLU A 74 -25.23 -2.18 -2.22
N THR A 75 -26.40 -1.93 -2.80
CA THR A 75 -27.22 -0.78 -2.41
C THR A 75 -27.91 -1.08 -1.08
N ILE A 76 -27.72 -0.18 -0.11
CA ILE A 76 -28.27 -0.37 1.23
C ILE A 76 -29.65 0.26 1.32
N TYR A 77 -30.56 -0.45 1.98
CA TYR A 77 -31.92 0.02 2.22
C TYR A 77 -31.91 1.31 3.06
N LYS A 78 -32.70 2.32 2.67
CA LYS A 78 -32.65 3.68 3.27
C LYS A 78 -32.81 3.69 4.80
N PRO A 79 -33.78 2.97 5.40
CA PRO A 79 -33.87 2.85 6.86
C PRO A 79 -32.61 2.30 7.51
N LEU A 80 -31.94 1.34 6.87
CA LEU A 80 -30.72 0.74 7.39
C LEU A 80 -29.52 1.72 7.30
N ASP A 81 -29.43 2.51 6.22
CA ASP A 81 -28.45 3.61 6.11
C ASP A 81 -28.64 4.65 7.21
N ALA A 82 -29.89 4.99 7.56
CA ALA A 82 -30.18 5.91 8.66
C ALA A 82 -29.70 5.37 10.01
N LEU A 83 -29.98 4.10 10.31
CA LEU A 83 -29.53 3.43 11.54
C LEU A 83 -28.00 3.32 11.63
N VAL A 84 -27.31 3.05 10.52
CA VAL A 84 -25.84 3.04 10.49
C VAL A 84 -25.27 4.44 10.76
N ARG A 85 -25.88 5.50 10.22
CA ARG A 85 -25.45 6.89 10.48
C ARG A 85 -25.76 7.34 11.90
N GLU A 86 -26.81 6.80 12.50
CA GLU A 86 -27.12 7.01 13.91
C GLU A 86 -26.03 6.38 14.80
N ARG A 87 -25.57 5.17 14.46
CA ARG A 87 -24.50 4.47 15.18
C ARG A 87 -23.11 5.12 14.96
N ASP A 88 -22.69 5.27 13.70
CA ASP A 88 -21.32 5.64 13.32
C ASP A 88 -21.12 7.17 13.21
N GLY A 89 -22.20 7.94 13.38
CA GLY A 89 -22.23 9.38 13.20
C GLY A 89 -22.32 9.83 11.73
N PRO A 90 -22.53 11.13 11.48
CA PRO A 90 -22.76 11.67 10.14
C PRO A 90 -21.54 11.59 9.20
N TYR A 91 -20.32 11.41 9.74
CA TYR A 91 -19.06 11.55 9.00
C TYR A 91 -18.15 10.32 8.99
N CYS A 92 -18.66 9.12 9.33
CA CYS A 92 -17.86 7.89 9.50
C CYS A 92 -16.89 7.97 10.70
N THR A 93 -16.73 6.86 11.43
CA THR A 93 -15.81 6.73 12.58
C THR A 93 -14.34 7.00 12.23
N MET A 94 -14.00 6.92 10.94
CA MET A 94 -12.66 7.09 10.40
C MET A 94 -12.49 8.32 9.51
N SER A 95 -13.32 9.37 9.58
CA SER A 95 -13.01 10.67 8.91
C SER A 95 -13.70 11.90 9.50
N MET A 96 -12.96 12.99 9.70
CA MET A 96 -13.53 14.31 10.11
C MET A 96 -13.95 15.21 8.95
N PHE A 97 -13.43 15.01 7.74
CA PHE A 97 -13.75 15.90 6.63
C PHE A 97 -15.11 15.56 6.03
N ARG A 98 -15.88 16.60 5.65
CA ARG A 98 -17.08 16.52 4.83
C ARG A 98 -16.74 16.00 3.43
N GLU A 99 -16.28 14.75 3.31
CA GLU A 99 -16.46 14.02 2.07
C GLU A 99 -17.94 13.70 1.99
N GLY A 100 -18.67 14.48 1.18
CA GLY A 100 -19.99 14.04 0.75
C GLY A 100 -19.86 12.63 0.16
N ASN A 101 -20.83 11.76 0.43
CA ASN A 101 -20.91 10.37 -0.04
C ASN A 101 -20.17 9.31 0.81
N THR A 102 -20.20 9.38 2.14
CA THR A 102 -19.91 8.21 2.98
C THR A 102 -20.88 7.07 2.62
N ARG A 103 -20.34 5.86 2.47
CA ARG A 103 -21.11 4.68 2.06
C ARG A 103 -20.96 3.61 3.12
N PRO A 104 -22.06 3.02 3.62
CA PRO A 104 -21.93 1.84 4.43
C PRO A 104 -21.45 0.67 3.56
N VAL A 105 -20.61 -0.16 4.15
CA VAL A 105 -19.96 -1.28 3.46
C VAL A 105 -20.67 -2.55 3.89
N PRO A 106 -21.38 -3.24 2.97
CA PRO A 106 -21.78 -4.60 3.21
C PRO A 106 -20.52 -5.48 3.19
N THR A 107 -20.54 -6.54 3.99
CA THR A 107 -19.56 -7.64 3.90
C THR A 107 -20.23 -8.86 3.25
N PRO A 108 -20.65 -8.81 1.97
CA PRO A 108 -21.31 -9.95 1.37
C PRO A 108 -20.25 -10.92 0.89
N VAL A 109 -20.33 -12.15 1.37
CA VAL A 109 -19.93 -13.30 0.56
C VAL A 109 -21.24 -13.84 0.00
N GLU A 110 -21.61 -13.44 -1.22
CA GLU A 110 -22.67 -14.17 -1.95
C GLU A 110 -22.35 -15.66 -1.90
N SER A 111 -23.37 -16.50 -1.70
CA SER A 111 -23.21 -17.95 -1.51
C SER A 111 -22.29 -18.54 -2.57
N ALA A 112 -21.12 -18.98 -2.13
CA ALA A 112 -20.20 -19.71 -2.97
C ALA A 112 -20.85 -21.07 -3.27
N HIS A 113 -20.74 -21.54 -4.52
CA HIS A 113 -21.30 -22.83 -4.93
C HIS A 113 -20.20 -23.71 -5.54
N GLY A 114 -20.35 -25.02 -5.38
CA GLY A 114 -19.46 -26.02 -5.97
C GLY A 114 -18.00 -25.81 -5.57
N ARG A 115 -17.11 -25.66 -6.56
CA ARG A 115 -15.65 -25.53 -6.33
C ARG A 115 -15.29 -24.33 -5.45
N LEU A 116 -15.99 -23.20 -5.57
CA LEU A 116 -15.67 -22.00 -4.78
C LEU A 116 -16.03 -22.18 -3.30
N LEU A 117 -17.10 -22.93 -3.01
CA LEU A 117 -17.49 -23.25 -1.64
C LEU A 117 -16.40 -24.09 -0.97
N ARG A 118 -15.93 -25.14 -1.66
CA ARG A 118 -14.85 -25.98 -1.15
C ARG A 118 -13.56 -25.18 -0.87
N ILE A 119 -13.21 -24.22 -1.73
CA ILE A 119 -12.06 -23.33 -1.50
C ILE A 119 -12.30 -22.46 -0.26
N LEU A 120 -13.50 -21.90 -0.12
CA LEU A 120 -13.86 -21.09 1.04
C LEU A 120 -13.81 -21.91 2.33
N GLU A 121 -14.43 -23.08 2.39
CA GLU A 121 -14.41 -24.01 3.53
C GLU A 121 -12.98 -24.42 3.88
N THR A 122 -12.13 -24.69 2.89
CA THR A 122 -10.72 -25.01 3.13
C THR A 122 -9.98 -23.83 3.76
N PHE A 123 -10.28 -22.61 3.32
CA PHE A 123 -9.55 -21.42 3.78
C PHE A 123 -10.04 -20.91 5.13
N VAL A 124 -11.35 -20.88 5.37
CA VAL A 124 -11.92 -20.31 6.60
C VAL A 124 -12.47 -21.36 7.58
N SER A 125 -12.46 -22.65 7.26
CA SER A 125 -13.15 -23.75 7.96
C SER A 125 -14.67 -23.80 7.77
N THR A 126 -15.24 -25.00 7.73
CA THR A 126 -16.68 -25.22 7.57
C THR A 126 -17.53 -24.53 8.66
N PRO A 127 -17.17 -24.58 9.97
CA PRO A 127 -17.92 -23.88 11.01
C PRO A 127 -18.03 -22.36 10.78
N ASN A 128 -16.96 -21.75 10.25
CA ASN A 128 -16.98 -20.32 9.93
C ASN A 128 -17.78 -20.02 8.67
N VAL A 129 -17.80 -20.92 7.68
CA VAL A 129 -18.70 -20.79 6.51
C VAL A 129 -20.15 -20.85 6.93
N ASP A 130 -20.51 -21.76 7.84
CA ASP A 130 -21.87 -21.86 8.37
C ASP A 130 -22.25 -20.60 9.14
N ARG A 131 -21.37 -20.11 10.03
CA ARG A 131 -21.56 -18.85 10.76
C ARG A 131 -21.72 -17.65 9.81
N LEU A 132 -20.92 -17.61 8.75
CA LEU A 132 -21.01 -16.57 7.72
C LEU A 132 -22.35 -16.65 6.98
N ASN A 133 -22.78 -17.84 6.58
CA ASN A 133 -24.07 -18.05 5.94
C ASN A 133 -25.23 -17.63 6.85
N THR A 134 -25.17 -17.92 8.16
CA THR A 134 -26.17 -17.47 9.13
C THR A 134 -26.25 -15.93 9.20
N LEU A 135 -25.11 -15.25 9.28
CA LEU A 135 -25.05 -13.79 9.35
C LEU A 135 -25.53 -13.10 8.06
N LEU A 136 -25.36 -13.74 6.91
CA LEU A 136 -25.73 -13.18 5.61
C LEU A 136 -27.15 -13.57 5.16
N SER A 137 -27.67 -14.71 5.63
CA SER A 137 -28.99 -15.25 5.21
C SER A 137 -30.14 -14.81 6.10
N SER A 138 -29.88 -14.23 7.28
CA SER A 138 -30.94 -13.79 8.19
C SER A 138 -31.83 -12.75 7.51
N GLN A 139 -33.10 -13.10 7.31
CA GLN A 139 -34.07 -12.27 6.62
C GLN A 139 -34.26 -10.90 7.30
N ILE A 140 -34.58 -9.91 6.47
CA ILE A 140 -34.74 -8.46 6.69
C ILE A 140 -35.75 -8.07 7.80
N GLN A 141 -36.33 -9.02 8.54
CA GLN A 141 -37.31 -8.72 9.60
C GLN A 141 -36.68 -8.21 10.89
N ASP A 142 -35.41 -8.53 11.16
CA ASP A 142 -34.65 -8.00 12.29
C ASP A 142 -33.53 -7.08 11.77
N ASN A 143 -33.57 -5.79 12.11
CA ASN A 143 -32.57 -4.81 11.67
C ASN A 143 -31.21 -5.00 12.38
N VAL A 144 -31.15 -5.72 13.50
CA VAL A 144 -29.95 -5.87 14.32
C VAL A 144 -28.86 -6.66 13.58
N ILE A 145 -29.20 -7.75 12.91
CA ILE A 145 -28.22 -8.60 12.21
C ILE A 145 -27.63 -7.89 10.98
N PRO A 146 -28.43 -7.29 10.07
CA PRO A 146 -27.91 -6.49 8.97
C PRO A 146 -27.03 -5.32 9.44
N LEU A 147 -27.33 -4.69 10.58
CA LEU A 147 -26.48 -3.62 11.13
C LEU A 147 -25.09 -4.09 11.55
N ARG A 148 -24.95 -5.31 12.07
CA ARG A 148 -23.64 -5.92 12.38
C ARG A 148 -22.79 -6.15 11.13
N ASN A 149 -23.41 -6.26 9.96
CA ASN A 149 -22.72 -6.49 8.69
C ASN A 149 -22.30 -5.19 7.99
N LEU A 150 -22.68 -4.03 8.55
CA LEU A 150 -22.43 -2.72 7.97
C LEU A 150 -21.43 -1.92 8.79
N TRP A 151 -20.55 -1.23 8.08
CA TRP A 151 -19.62 -0.26 8.65
C TRP A 151 -19.54 0.98 7.77
N LEU A 152 -19.77 2.18 8.33
CA LEU A 152 -19.72 3.42 7.58
C LEU A 152 -18.27 3.82 7.33
N LEU A 153 -17.88 3.94 6.05
CA LEU A 153 -16.56 4.37 5.61
C LEU A 153 -16.61 5.59 4.69
N SER A 154 -15.56 6.41 4.72
CA SER A 154 -15.33 7.43 3.69
C SER A 154 -15.00 6.76 2.34
N PRO A 155 -15.27 7.39 1.19
CA PRO A 155 -14.97 6.83 -0.13
C PRO A 155 -13.52 6.32 -0.30
N SER A 156 -12.55 7.06 0.23
CA SER A 156 -11.13 6.72 0.14
C SER A 156 -10.79 5.48 0.98
N VAL A 157 -11.27 5.43 2.23
CA VAL A 157 -11.06 4.30 3.15
C VAL A 157 -11.81 3.06 2.66
N HIS A 158 -13.04 3.23 2.19
CA HIS A 158 -13.85 2.16 1.61
C HIS A 158 -13.15 1.50 0.41
N LYS A 159 -12.58 2.31 -0.50
CA LYS A 159 -11.83 1.79 -1.64
C LYS A 159 -10.58 1.03 -1.18
N ALA A 160 -9.87 1.56 -0.19
CA ALA A 160 -8.68 0.92 0.38
C ALA A 160 -9.00 -0.42 1.05
N PHE A 161 -10.08 -0.47 1.84
CA PHE A 161 -10.55 -1.67 2.53
C PHE A 161 -10.83 -2.78 1.51
N ARG A 162 -11.67 -2.50 0.51
CA ARG A 162 -12.05 -3.47 -0.52
C ARG A 162 -10.91 -3.95 -1.41
N ALA A 163 -9.87 -3.14 -1.58
CA ALA A 163 -8.69 -3.53 -2.33
C ALA A 163 -7.61 -4.21 -1.45
N GLY A 164 -7.89 -4.46 -0.16
CA GLY A 164 -6.94 -5.08 0.77
C GLY A 164 -5.76 -4.20 1.13
N HIS A 165 -5.82 -2.88 0.89
CA HIS A 165 -4.75 -1.95 1.28
C HIS A 165 -4.78 -1.63 2.78
N ILE A 166 -5.90 -1.91 3.46
CA ILE A 166 -6.04 -1.84 4.91
C ILE A 166 -6.70 -3.09 5.44
N GLU A 167 -6.29 -3.47 6.65
CA GLU A 167 -6.97 -4.48 7.45
C GLU A 167 -7.28 -3.92 8.83
N VAL A 168 -8.38 -4.41 9.39
CA VAL A 168 -8.81 -4.13 10.75
C VAL A 168 -8.43 -5.33 11.61
N ARG A 169 -7.68 -5.08 12.68
CA ARG A 169 -7.28 -6.08 13.67
C ARG A 169 -7.91 -5.75 15.02
N LYS A 170 -8.18 -6.80 15.80
CA LYS A 170 -8.58 -6.68 17.21
C LYS A 170 -7.38 -6.22 18.05
N SER A 171 -7.66 -5.59 19.20
CA SER A 171 -6.66 -5.41 20.25
C SER A 171 -6.18 -6.77 20.80
N VAL A 172 -4.90 -6.84 21.19
CA VAL A 172 -4.18 -8.10 21.51
C VAL A 172 -4.68 -8.77 22.80
N ASP A 173 -5.44 -8.06 23.64
CA ASP A 173 -5.85 -8.55 24.98
C ASP A 173 -7.19 -9.30 25.04
N ASP A 174 -7.92 -9.42 23.94
CA ASP A 174 -9.20 -10.13 23.98
C ASP A 174 -9.07 -11.54 23.40
N SER A 175 -9.22 -12.55 24.26
CA SER A 175 -9.32 -13.98 23.89
C SER A 175 -10.29 -14.22 22.71
N GLU A 176 -10.01 -15.29 21.97
CA GLU A 176 -10.87 -15.74 20.88
C GLU A 176 -12.30 -16.02 21.36
N ASP A 177 -13.26 -15.57 20.55
CA ASP A 177 -14.65 -16.05 20.53
C ASP A 177 -15.43 -16.07 21.85
N VAL A 178 -15.50 -14.94 22.54
CA VAL A 178 -16.72 -14.62 23.28
C VAL A 178 -17.36 -13.42 22.59
N ASP A 179 -18.51 -13.63 21.95
CA ASP A 179 -19.45 -12.56 21.60
C ASP A 179 -19.93 -11.96 22.93
N THR A 180 -19.09 -11.13 23.55
CA THR A 180 -19.25 -10.59 24.91
C THR A 180 -20.33 -9.53 24.93
N GLY A 181 -21.58 -9.94 24.70
CA GLY A 181 -22.75 -9.10 24.91
C GLY A 181 -22.77 -7.78 24.14
N THR A 182 -23.70 -6.93 24.54
CA THR A 182 -23.96 -5.60 23.98
C THR A 182 -22.86 -4.61 24.36
N LEU A 183 -21.69 -4.73 23.73
CA LEU A 183 -20.59 -3.80 23.94
C LEU A 183 -20.91 -2.41 23.40
N GLN A 184 -20.67 -1.41 24.25
CA GLN A 184 -20.92 -0.01 23.95
C GLN A 184 -19.76 0.67 23.21
N LEU A 185 -18.54 0.15 23.36
CA LEU A 185 -17.30 0.69 22.83
C LEU A 185 -16.33 -0.45 22.53
N GLU A 186 -15.68 -0.40 21.37
CA GLU A 186 -14.61 -1.33 21.00
C GLU A 186 -13.45 -0.62 20.31
N THR A 187 -12.23 -1.05 20.65
CA THR A 187 -10.99 -0.53 20.11
C THR A 187 -10.42 -1.48 19.06
N TYR A 188 -10.16 -0.93 17.89
CA TYR A 188 -9.61 -1.61 16.73
C TYR A 188 -8.29 -1.01 16.30
N LYS A 189 -7.53 -1.81 15.55
CA LYS A 189 -6.23 -1.45 15.02
C LYS A 189 -6.29 -1.50 13.50
N LEU A 190 -6.06 -0.37 12.86
CA LEU A 190 -5.94 -0.29 11.41
C LEU A 190 -4.48 -0.50 11.01
N ALA A 191 -4.22 -1.56 10.23
CA ALA A 191 -2.92 -1.82 9.64
C ALA A 191 -2.96 -1.59 8.13
N TYR A 192 -1.92 -0.97 7.60
CA TYR A 192 -1.80 -0.68 6.18
C TYR A 192 -0.87 -1.66 5.48
N LYS A 193 -1.25 -2.10 4.27
CA LYS A 193 -0.44 -2.97 3.42
C LYS A 193 0.26 -2.18 2.33
N TYR A 194 1.58 -2.10 2.47
CA TYR A 194 2.52 -1.59 1.48
C TYR A 194 2.29 -2.29 0.13
N PRO A 195 2.20 -1.57 -1.02
CA PRO A 195 3.01 -0.40 -1.36
C PRO A 195 2.29 0.92 -1.67
N GLU A 196 0.98 0.93 -1.94
CA GLU A 196 0.26 2.14 -2.36
C GLU A 196 -0.13 3.05 -1.17
N PRO A 197 0.65 4.09 -0.82
CA PRO A 197 0.37 4.87 0.38
C PRO A 197 -1.03 5.47 0.29
N LEU A 198 -1.82 5.27 1.34
CA LEU A 198 -3.09 5.97 1.48
C LEU A 198 -2.80 7.44 1.64
N LYS A 199 -2.97 8.19 0.55
CA LYS A 199 -2.92 9.64 0.58
C LYS A 199 -4.25 10.14 1.11
N ASN A 200 -4.21 11.09 2.05
CA ASN A 200 -5.38 11.79 2.58
C ASN A 200 -6.33 10.93 3.43
N LEU A 201 -5.82 9.92 4.15
CA LEU A 201 -6.61 9.23 5.17
C LEU A 201 -6.48 9.99 6.51
N PHE A 202 -7.61 10.45 7.04
CA PHE A 202 -7.71 11.14 8.33
C PHE A 202 -8.74 10.43 9.17
N PHE A 203 -8.47 10.13 10.44
CA PHE A 203 -9.44 9.53 11.36
C PHE A 203 -10.55 10.50 11.78
N GLY A 204 -11.61 9.97 12.42
CA GLY A 204 -12.69 10.76 13.01
C GLY A 204 -12.26 11.71 14.13
N ASN A 205 -11.04 11.58 14.65
CA ASN A 205 -10.42 12.52 15.59
C ASN A 205 -9.51 13.58 14.91
N GLY A 206 -9.45 13.59 13.58
CA GLY A 206 -8.64 14.54 12.78
C GLY A 206 -7.17 14.17 12.65
N LEU A 207 -6.72 13.06 13.25
CA LEU A 207 -5.36 12.57 13.08
C LEU A 207 -5.16 12.03 11.66
N HIS A 208 -4.09 12.48 11.00
CA HIS A 208 -3.68 11.92 9.72
C HIS A 208 -3.08 10.53 9.93
N PHE A 209 -3.50 9.56 9.13
CA PHE A 209 -2.94 8.21 9.16
C PHE A 209 -1.46 8.25 8.81
N SER A 210 -0.58 7.93 9.77
CA SER A 210 0.86 8.07 9.60
C SER A 210 1.52 6.93 8.82
N GLY A 211 0.75 5.92 8.39
CA GLY A 211 1.16 4.99 7.34
C GLY A 211 1.69 3.64 7.79
N SER A 212 1.51 3.25 9.06
CA SER A 212 1.88 1.90 9.51
C SER A 212 0.76 1.22 10.27
N LEU A 213 0.30 1.84 11.36
CA LEU A 213 -0.54 1.20 12.33
C LEU A 213 -1.17 2.25 13.24
N GLU A 214 -2.49 2.29 13.34
CA GLU A 214 -3.19 3.31 14.11
C GLU A 214 -4.41 2.72 14.81
N TRP A 215 -4.68 3.19 16.03
CA TRP A 215 -5.82 2.76 16.82
C TRP A 215 -7.03 3.64 16.52
N PHE A 216 -8.21 3.03 16.46
CA PHE A 216 -9.48 3.74 16.36
C PHE A 216 -10.55 3.02 17.17
N GLU A 217 -11.60 3.75 17.53
CA GLU A 217 -12.69 3.23 18.35
C GLU A 217 -14.00 3.32 17.59
N ILE A 218 -14.86 2.33 17.80
CA ILE A 218 -16.27 2.35 17.38
C ILE A 218 -17.11 2.26 18.63
N SER A 219 -18.03 3.20 18.80
CA SER A 219 -18.97 3.21 19.93
C SER A 219 -20.40 3.34 19.46
N THR A 220 -21.32 2.94 20.32
CA THR A 220 -22.76 3.06 20.13
C THR A 220 -23.40 3.51 21.43
N THR A 221 -24.46 4.32 21.37
CA THR A 221 -25.22 4.71 22.57
C THR A 221 -26.28 3.67 22.94
N ASN A 222 -26.64 2.80 21.99
CA ASN A 222 -27.67 1.79 22.16
C ASN A 222 -27.20 0.46 21.56
N PRO A 223 -26.44 -0.36 22.30
CA PRO A 223 -25.85 -1.58 21.74
C PRO A 223 -26.87 -2.67 21.41
N THR A 224 -28.09 -2.59 21.95
CA THR A 224 -29.18 -3.55 21.65
C THR A 224 -29.78 -3.29 20.27
N ASP A 225 -30.11 -2.03 19.96
CA ASP A 225 -30.77 -1.68 18.69
C ASP A 225 -29.76 -1.25 17.60
N LEU A 226 -28.59 -0.75 18.00
CA LEU A 226 -27.50 -0.27 17.13
C LEU A 226 -26.20 -1.02 17.45
N PRO A 227 -26.13 -2.33 17.19
CA PRO A 227 -24.97 -3.13 17.53
C PRO A 227 -23.73 -2.70 16.72
N LEU A 228 -22.56 -2.88 17.33
CA LEU A 228 -21.28 -2.66 16.66
C LEU A 228 -21.07 -3.63 15.49
N PRO A 229 -20.22 -3.30 14.50
CA PRO A 229 -19.88 -4.20 13.42
C PRO A 229 -19.32 -5.54 13.93
N SER A 230 -19.62 -6.62 13.21
CA SER A 230 -19.22 -7.97 13.58
C SER A 230 -17.69 -8.15 13.56
N LYS A 231 -17.10 -8.45 14.72
CA LYS A 231 -15.69 -8.86 14.86
C LYS A 231 -15.35 -10.03 13.95
N PHE A 232 -16.27 -10.99 13.83
CA PHE A 232 -16.10 -12.16 12.97
C PHE A 232 -15.91 -11.74 11.50
N LEU A 233 -16.70 -10.79 11.00
CA LEU A 233 -16.59 -10.33 9.61
C LEU A 233 -15.30 -9.56 9.35
N PHE A 234 -14.83 -8.77 10.32
CA PHE A 234 -13.47 -8.20 10.25
C PHE A 234 -12.39 -9.28 10.24
N GLY A 235 -12.56 -10.35 11.03
CA GLY A 235 -11.68 -11.51 11.01
C GLY A 235 -11.63 -12.22 9.65
N ILE A 236 -12.80 -12.45 9.04
CA ILE A 236 -12.90 -13.00 7.68
C ILE A 236 -12.18 -12.07 6.68
N HIS A 237 -12.52 -10.77 6.67
CA HIS A 237 -11.89 -9.82 5.75
C HIS A 237 -10.36 -9.76 5.94
N ARG A 238 -9.87 -9.77 7.18
CA ARG A 238 -8.43 -9.79 7.49
C ARG A 238 -7.71 -10.91 6.74
N ARG A 239 -8.26 -12.14 6.78
CA ARG A 239 -7.67 -13.30 6.10
C ARG A 239 -7.63 -13.13 4.58
N PHE A 240 -8.65 -12.50 3.99
CA PHE A 240 -8.67 -12.21 2.55
C PHE A 240 -7.84 -10.99 2.15
N THR A 241 -7.43 -10.15 3.10
CA THR A 241 -6.84 -8.84 2.79
C THR A 241 -5.59 -8.96 1.94
N THR A 242 -4.69 -9.91 2.21
CA THR A 242 -3.48 -10.09 1.39
C THR A 242 -3.80 -10.56 -0.03
N ALA A 243 -4.79 -11.44 -0.19
CA ALA A 243 -5.21 -11.90 -1.52
C ALA A 243 -5.77 -10.72 -2.34
N LEU A 244 -6.69 -9.94 -1.74
CA LEU A 244 -7.23 -8.72 -2.35
C LEU A 244 -6.11 -7.75 -2.76
N HIS A 245 -5.15 -7.54 -1.86
CA HIS A 245 -4.02 -6.67 -2.09
C HIS A 245 -3.14 -7.12 -3.26
N LEU A 246 -2.76 -8.41 -3.29
CA LEU A 246 -1.92 -8.96 -4.35
C LEU A 246 -2.64 -8.99 -5.69
N PHE A 247 -3.95 -9.23 -5.73
CA PHE A 247 -4.74 -9.10 -6.96
C PHE A 247 -4.81 -7.65 -7.45
N SER A 248 -4.89 -6.67 -6.54
CA SER A 248 -4.79 -5.24 -6.90
C SER A 248 -3.43 -4.91 -7.54
N ILE A 249 -2.34 -5.49 -7.01
CA ILE A 249 -1.00 -5.38 -7.61
C ILE A 249 -0.95 -6.06 -8.99
N GLU A 250 -1.49 -7.27 -9.15
CA GLU A 250 -1.54 -7.93 -10.47
C GLU A 250 -2.31 -7.08 -11.49
N ASP A 251 -3.41 -6.44 -11.08
CA ASP A 251 -4.14 -5.50 -11.93
C ASP A 251 -3.32 -4.27 -12.32
N GLN A 252 -2.48 -3.78 -11.41
CA GLN A 252 -1.55 -2.70 -11.71
C GLN A 252 -0.47 -3.14 -12.70
N ILE A 253 0.11 -4.33 -12.54
CA ILE A 253 1.08 -4.91 -13.47
C ILE A 253 0.45 -5.07 -14.86
N ASN A 254 -0.78 -5.60 -14.94
CA ASN A 254 -1.49 -5.81 -16.20
C ASN A 254 -1.85 -4.50 -16.92
N ARG A 255 -2.05 -3.40 -16.17
CA ARG A 255 -2.23 -2.05 -16.75
C ARG A 255 -0.92 -1.45 -17.28
N GLY A 256 0.21 -2.09 -16.97
CA GLY A 256 1.55 -1.62 -17.31
C GLY A 256 2.06 -0.55 -16.35
N TRP A 257 3.30 -0.12 -16.60
CA TRP A 257 3.97 0.88 -15.77
C TRP A 257 3.14 2.16 -15.67
N PRO A 258 2.95 2.71 -14.44
CA PRO A 258 2.21 3.93 -14.25
C PRO A 258 2.83 5.05 -15.08
N LYS A 259 2.09 5.52 -16.10
CA LYS A 259 2.49 6.70 -16.85
C LYS A 259 2.37 7.90 -15.91
N PRO A 260 3.44 8.68 -15.68
CA PRO A 260 3.36 9.81 -14.78
C PRO A 260 2.29 10.77 -15.30
N LYS A 261 1.23 10.97 -14.51
CA LYS A 261 0.19 11.97 -14.78
C LYS A 261 0.82 13.35 -14.63
N THR A 262 1.47 13.80 -15.69
CA THR A 262 2.18 15.06 -15.72
C THR A 262 1.21 16.16 -16.15
N SER A 263 0.96 17.11 -15.25
CA SER A 263 0.23 18.33 -15.62
C SER A 263 1.01 19.09 -16.69
N ILE A 264 0.33 19.93 -17.48
CA ILE A 264 0.98 20.77 -18.50
C ILE A 264 2.13 21.59 -17.89
N LEU A 265 1.90 22.14 -16.68
CA LEU A 265 2.92 22.85 -15.91
C LEU A 265 4.11 21.96 -15.54
N GLN A 266 3.87 20.72 -15.09
CA GLN A 266 4.96 19.78 -14.79
C GLN A 266 5.73 19.36 -16.05
N LYS A 267 5.13 19.39 -17.24
CA LYS A 267 5.85 19.14 -18.51
C LYS A 267 6.71 20.34 -18.90
N LEU A 268 6.16 21.54 -18.81
CA LEU A 268 6.86 22.80 -19.08
C LEU A 268 8.05 23.01 -18.14
N PHE A 269 7.85 22.78 -16.84
CA PHE A 269 8.88 22.97 -15.81
C PHE A 269 9.68 21.70 -15.48
N GLY A 270 9.31 20.54 -16.02
CA GLY A 270 9.97 19.26 -15.71
C GLY A 270 11.10 18.91 -16.66
N SER A 271 11.18 19.58 -17.80
CA SER A 271 12.27 19.39 -18.76
C SER A 271 13.56 19.96 -18.18
N PRO A 272 14.66 19.19 -18.14
CA PRO A 272 15.96 19.74 -17.77
C PRO A 272 16.32 20.85 -18.76
N ILE A 273 16.81 21.98 -18.28
CA ILE A 273 17.30 23.07 -19.13
C ILE A 273 18.61 22.58 -19.78
N THR A 274 18.53 21.79 -20.84
CA THR A 274 19.69 21.18 -21.49
C THR A 274 20.47 22.16 -22.37
N ILE A 275 19.82 23.19 -22.89
CA ILE A 275 20.41 24.08 -23.91
C ILE A 275 21.18 25.27 -23.29
N PHE A 276 21.00 25.57 -22.00
CA PHE A 276 21.75 26.63 -21.28
C PHE A 276 22.71 26.10 -20.20
N GLY A 277 22.82 24.77 -20.05
CA GLY A 277 23.18 24.10 -18.80
C GLY A 277 24.56 24.39 -18.17
N ARG A 278 25.61 24.74 -18.94
CA ARG A 278 26.94 25.02 -18.36
C ARG A 278 27.24 26.52 -18.25
N ALA A 279 26.92 27.30 -19.28
CA ALA A 279 27.13 28.75 -19.27
C ALA A 279 26.20 29.46 -18.27
N PHE A 280 24.91 29.09 -18.25
CA PHE A 280 23.96 29.62 -17.27
C PHE A 280 24.29 29.16 -15.86
N HIS A 281 24.70 27.91 -15.68
CA HIS A 281 25.14 27.41 -14.38
C HIS A 281 26.34 28.20 -13.85
N ASN A 282 27.36 28.41 -14.69
CA ASN A 282 28.49 29.25 -14.32
C ASN A 282 28.02 30.66 -13.94
N LEU A 283 27.23 31.33 -14.78
CA LEU A 283 26.67 32.67 -14.50
C LEU A 283 25.84 32.71 -13.22
N TRP A 284 25.07 31.67 -12.96
CA TRP A 284 24.25 31.54 -11.76
C TRP A 284 25.12 31.47 -10.51
N LEU A 285 26.26 30.78 -10.55
CA LEU A 285 27.19 30.73 -9.42
C LEU A 285 27.90 32.07 -9.13
N TRP A 286 27.88 33.04 -10.07
CA TRP A 286 28.33 34.42 -9.79
C TRP A 286 27.30 35.25 -9.01
N VAL A 287 26.05 34.79 -8.94
CA VAL A 287 25.00 35.49 -8.20
C VAL A 287 25.27 35.36 -6.70
N PRO A 288 25.17 36.45 -5.91
CA PRO A 288 25.36 36.39 -4.46
C PRO A 288 24.50 35.34 -3.75
N ASP A 289 25.08 34.69 -2.73
CA ASP A 289 24.45 33.62 -1.96
C ASP A 289 23.08 33.99 -1.41
N SER A 290 22.90 35.24 -0.95
CA SER A 290 21.63 35.73 -0.42
C SER A 290 20.49 35.68 -1.46
N ILE A 291 20.80 35.98 -2.72
CA ILE A 291 19.84 35.93 -3.83
C ILE A 291 19.58 34.48 -4.21
N ARG A 292 20.64 33.67 -4.38
CA ARG A 292 20.51 32.23 -4.70
C ARG A 292 19.67 31.50 -3.65
N LEU A 293 19.94 31.74 -2.36
CA LEU A 293 19.19 31.19 -1.24
C LEU A 293 17.71 31.58 -1.29
N ARG A 294 17.40 32.85 -1.59
CA ARG A 294 16.02 33.31 -1.75
C ARG A 294 15.33 32.56 -2.90
N CYS A 295 15.99 32.41 -4.04
CA CYS A 295 15.49 31.63 -5.17
C CYS A 295 15.24 30.16 -4.80
N TYR A 296 16.16 29.50 -4.09
CA TYR A 296 15.99 28.12 -3.64
C TYR A 296 14.84 27.94 -2.65
N ARG A 297 14.61 28.91 -1.75
CA ARG A 297 13.43 28.92 -0.88
C ARG A 297 12.13 29.03 -1.70
N HIS A 298 12.10 29.87 -2.73
CA HIS A 298 10.94 29.97 -3.62
C HIS A 298 10.72 28.69 -4.44
N LEU A 299 11.78 28.14 -5.04
CA LEU A 299 11.72 26.88 -5.81
C LEU A 299 11.25 25.71 -4.94
N TRP A 300 11.64 25.67 -3.67
CA TRP A 300 11.15 24.69 -2.71
C TRP A 300 9.64 24.80 -2.51
N THR A 301 9.12 26.00 -2.30
CA THR A 301 7.66 26.24 -2.13
C THR A 301 6.89 25.90 -3.41
N ILE A 302 7.40 26.31 -4.57
CA ILE A 302 6.83 25.95 -5.88
C ILE A 302 6.87 24.43 -6.08
N GLY A 303 7.96 23.78 -5.70
CA GLY A 303 8.12 22.32 -5.77
C GLY A 303 7.07 21.58 -4.95
N LYS A 304 6.84 22.00 -3.70
CA LYS A 304 5.78 21.44 -2.85
C LYS A 304 4.40 21.57 -3.48
N TRP A 305 4.12 22.72 -4.10
CA TRP A 305 2.84 22.96 -4.77
C TRP A 305 2.69 22.12 -6.06
N LEU A 306 3.73 22.06 -6.89
CA LEU A 306 3.71 21.35 -8.17
C LEU A 306 3.72 19.82 -8.02
N TYR A 307 4.55 19.30 -7.11
CA TYR A 307 4.87 17.87 -7.04
C TYR A 307 4.38 17.20 -5.75
N GLY A 308 3.90 17.98 -4.78
CA GLY A 308 3.56 17.49 -3.45
C GLY A 308 4.79 17.26 -2.55
N PRO A 309 4.57 16.79 -1.32
CA PRO A 309 5.63 16.41 -0.41
C PRO A 309 6.34 15.14 -0.90
N GLU A 310 7.67 15.11 -0.75
CA GLU A 310 8.47 13.90 -0.94
C GLU A 310 8.46 13.00 0.30
N GLU A 311 8.85 11.74 0.13
CA GLU A 311 8.95 10.76 1.23
C GLU A 311 9.95 11.21 2.31
N VAL A 312 11.03 11.86 1.89
CA VAL A 312 12.07 12.38 2.77
C VAL A 312 11.82 13.87 2.99
N ARG A 313 11.45 14.26 4.22
CA ARG A 313 11.01 15.63 4.56
C ARG A 313 12.00 16.75 4.20
N TRP A 314 13.29 16.42 4.15
CA TRP A 314 14.37 17.35 3.83
C TRP A 314 14.82 17.32 2.38
N VAL A 315 14.14 16.56 1.52
CA VAL A 315 14.36 16.54 0.06
C VAL A 315 13.09 17.05 -0.61
N GLN A 316 13.21 17.83 -1.68
CA GLN A 316 12.07 18.30 -2.45
C GLN A 316 12.41 18.33 -3.94
N ARG A 317 11.55 17.73 -4.77
CA ARG A 317 11.58 17.95 -6.20
C ARG A 317 11.16 19.38 -6.49
N VAL A 318 11.93 20.07 -7.31
CA VAL A 318 11.66 21.45 -7.74
C VAL A 318 11.66 21.55 -9.28
N PRO A 319 11.21 22.68 -9.86
CA PRO A 319 11.29 22.91 -11.29
C PRO A 319 12.69 22.70 -11.89
N PHE A 320 12.74 22.61 -13.22
CA PHE A 320 13.93 22.53 -14.06
C PHE A 320 14.72 21.23 -13.94
N GLY A 321 14.04 20.15 -13.53
CA GLY A 321 14.68 18.85 -13.35
C GLY A 321 15.70 18.87 -12.20
N LEU A 322 15.41 19.58 -11.11
CA LEU A 322 16.28 19.67 -9.94
C LEU A 322 15.64 19.06 -8.69
N TYR A 323 16.50 18.70 -7.75
CA TYR A 323 16.16 18.40 -6.37
C TYR A 323 16.90 19.36 -5.45
N ILE A 324 16.25 19.73 -4.35
CA ILE A 324 16.88 20.45 -3.25
C ILE A 324 16.87 19.54 -2.03
N LYS A 325 18.02 19.39 -1.39
CA LYS A 325 18.18 18.72 -0.10
C LYS A 325 18.64 19.73 0.95
N ARG A 326 17.96 19.77 2.09
CA ARG A 326 18.32 20.60 3.25
C ARG A 326 19.05 19.73 4.27
N THR A 327 20.26 20.09 4.67
CA THR A 327 21.01 19.36 5.70
C THR A 327 21.52 20.31 6.77
N ARG A 328 21.99 19.78 7.90
CA ARG A 328 22.72 20.55 8.92
C ARG A 328 24.20 20.20 8.79
N GLY A 329 24.92 20.89 7.90
CA GLY A 329 26.39 20.82 7.80
C GLY A 329 27.01 19.67 6.99
N THR A 330 26.24 18.75 6.40
CA THR A 330 26.80 17.59 5.66
C THR A 330 26.75 17.72 4.14
N SER A 331 26.10 18.76 3.60
CA SER A 331 25.92 18.96 2.16
C SER A 331 27.22 19.07 1.37
N TRP A 332 28.30 19.61 1.95
CA TRP A 332 29.59 19.72 1.27
C TRP A 332 30.25 18.35 1.03
N ASN A 333 30.19 17.46 2.01
CA ASN A 333 30.70 16.09 1.88
C ASN A 333 29.90 15.31 0.83
N GLU A 334 28.58 15.47 0.83
CA GLU A 334 27.70 14.83 -0.16
C GLU A 334 27.93 15.38 -1.58
N SER A 335 28.11 16.70 -1.73
CA SER A 335 28.48 17.33 -3.00
C SER A 335 29.81 16.79 -3.53
N ASN A 336 30.84 16.73 -2.67
CA ASN A 336 32.14 16.17 -3.04
C ASN A 336 32.05 14.70 -3.42
N ALA A 337 31.29 13.90 -2.66
CA ALA A 337 31.07 12.49 -2.96
C ALA A 337 30.39 12.29 -4.32
N ILE A 338 29.34 13.07 -4.61
CA ILE A 338 28.66 13.06 -5.91
C ILE A 338 29.63 13.41 -7.05
N ASN A 339 30.46 14.43 -6.86
CA ASN A 339 31.46 14.83 -7.87
C ASN A 339 32.50 13.72 -8.11
N MET A 340 32.91 12.98 -7.06
CA MET A 340 33.78 11.82 -7.21
C MET A 340 33.10 10.70 -8.00
N VAL A 341 31.83 10.42 -7.73
CA VAL A 341 31.06 9.41 -8.47
C VAL A 341 30.95 9.79 -9.95
N GLU A 342 30.64 11.04 -10.26
CA GLU A 342 30.58 11.55 -11.64
C GLU A 342 31.93 11.44 -12.35
N ARG A 343 33.03 11.74 -11.66
CA ARG A 343 34.37 11.76 -12.26
C ARG A 343 34.94 10.36 -12.51
N TYR A 344 34.70 9.42 -11.61
CA TYR A 344 35.40 8.13 -11.58
C TYR A 344 34.52 6.94 -11.95
N THR A 345 33.23 7.13 -12.18
CA THR A 345 32.30 6.04 -12.50
C THR A 345 31.38 6.40 -13.65
N SER A 346 30.76 5.39 -14.26
CA SER A 346 29.67 5.58 -15.22
C SER A 346 28.29 5.51 -14.57
N ILE A 347 28.22 5.55 -13.23
CA ILE A 347 26.96 5.40 -12.50
C ILE A 347 26.09 6.62 -12.79
N PRO A 348 24.81 6.43 -13.18
CA PRO A 348 23.87 7.53 -13.31
C PRO A 348 23.52 8.06 -11.91
N ALA A 349 24.27 9.06 -11.44
CA ALA A 349 24.06 9.74 -10.17
C ALA A 349 23.53 11.17 -10.39
N PRO A 350 22.82 11.77 -9.42
CA PRO A 350 22.56 13.21 -9.42
C PRO A 350 23.88 13.96 -9.56
N ARG A 351 23.89 15.12 -10.23
CA ARG A 351 25.04 16.02 -10.29
C ARG A 351 24.87 17.14 -9.28
N SER A 352 25.94 17.52 -8.60
CA SER A 352 25.93 18.68 -7.72
C SER A 352 25.84 19.94 -8.58
N VAL A 353 24.81 20.76 -8.35
CA VAL A 353 24.61 22.04 -9.04
C VAL A 353 25.09 23.19 -8.16
N ASP A 354 24.75 23.15 -6.87
CA ASP A 354 25.11 24.23 -5.96
C ASP A 354 25.04 23.79 -4.50
N VAL A 355 25.85 24.43 -3.65
CA VAL A 355 25.81 24.31 -2.19
C VAL A 355 25.80 25.71 -1.59
N VAL A 356 24.72 26.07 -0.89
CA VAL A 356 24.60 27.38 -0.24
C VAL A 356 24.22 27.21 1.21
N GLU A 357 24.94 27.90 2.10
CA GLU A 357 24.67 27.88 3.52
C GLU A 357 23.71 29.01 3.93
N ASP A 358 22.69 28.65 4.70
CA ASP A 358 21.82 29.58 5.39
C ASP A 358 22.29 29.72 6.83
N SER A 359 23.20 30.65 7.06
CA SER A 359 23.77 30.95 8.38
C SER A 359 22.71 31.31 9.42
N SER A 360 21.59 31.91 8.99
CA SER A 360 20.49 32.28 9.89
C SER A 360 19.72 31.07 10.44
N GLN A 361 19.59 30.01 9.65
CA GLN A 361 18.87 28.79 10.04
C GLN A 361 19.80 27.62 10.36
N ARG A 362 21.13 27.78 10.19
CA ARG A 362 22.15 26.72 10.28
C ARG A 362 21.78 25.50 9.41
N VAL A 363 21.29 25.78 8.20
CA VAL A 363 20.90 24.77 7.22
C VAL A 363 21.67 25.00 5.93
N THR A 364 22.17 23.92 5.33
CA THR A 364 22.82 23.97 4.02
C THR A 364 21.88 23.41 2.96
N PHE A 365 21.74 24.13 1.85
CA PHE A 365 20.97 23.72 0.69
C PHE A 365 21.93 23.06 -0.31
N LEU A 366 21.74 21.78 -0.57
CA LEU A 366 22.37 21.05 -1.67
C LEU A 366 21.38 20.99 -2.83
N VAL A 367 21.72 21.63 -3.95
CA VAL A 367 20.94 21.60 -5.18
C VAL A 367 21.58 20.61 -6.13
N MET A 368 20.79 19.67 -6.65
CA MET A 368 21.28 18.59 -7.49
C MET A 368 20.35 18.33 -8.67
N THR A 369 20.88 17.74 -9.75
CA THR A 369 20.05 17.33 -10.88
C THR A 369 19.16 16.14 -10.52
N ARG A 370 17.96 16.10 -11.09
CA ARG A 370 17.07 14.95 -11.00
C ARG A 370 17.54 13.84 -11.93
N LEU A 371 17.54 12.61 -11.40
CA LEU A 371 17.56 11.41 -12.22
C LEU A 371 16.16 11.08 -12.74
N SER A 372 16.07 10.67 -14.00
CA SER A 372 14.83 10.13 -14.56
C SER A 372 14.53 8.77 -13.95
N GLY A 373 13.29 8.55 -13.53
CA GLY A 373 12.83 7.29 -12.99
C GLY A 373 11.86 7.46 -11.83
N GLU A 374 11.47 6.33 -11.25
CA GLU A 374 10.69 6.22 -10.01
C GLU A 374 11.56 5.56 -8.93
N SER A 375 11.21 5.83 -7.66
CA SER A 375 11.88 5.18 -6.53
C SER A 375 11.71 3.66 -6.60
N PHE A 376 12.80 2.92 -6.38
CA PHE A 376 12.77 1.45 -6.31
C PHE A 376 11.73 0.96 -5.31
N ARG A 377 11.62 1.64 -4.16
CA ARG A 377 10.61 1.36 -3.13
C ARG A 377 9.23 1.24 -3.80
N ARG A 378 8.80 2.26 -4.53
CA ARG A 378 7.48 2.33 -5.19
C ARG A 378 7.27 1.31 -6.30
N SER A 379 8.31 0.66 -6.81
CA SER A 379 8.22 -0.17 -8.02
C SER A 379 8.55 -1.64 -7.76
N PHE A 380 9.21 -1.96 -6.66
CA PHE A 380 9.71 -3.31 -6.36
C PHE A 380 8.62 -4.40 -6.44
N HIS A 381 7.43 -4.10 -5.96
CA HIS A 381 6.29 -5.01 -5.95
C HIS A 381 5.74 -5.31 -7.35
N LEU A 382 6.04 -4.48 -8.34
CA LEU A 382 5.62 -4.65 -9.74
C LEU A 382 6.62 -5.48 -10.55
N MET A 383 7.83 -5.69 -10.04
CA MET A 383 8.91 -6.34 -10.78
C MET A 383 8.80 -7.86 -10.73
N SER A 384 8.99 -8.49 -11.89
CA SER A 384 9.22 -9.92 -12.08
C SER A 384 10.54 -10.39 -11.46
N TYR A 385 10.75 -11.70 -11.34
CA TYR A 385 12.02 -12.25 -10.86
C TYR A 385 13.20 -11.87 -11.77
N ALA A 386 13.02 -11.92 -13.09
CA ALA A 386 14.05 -11.53 -14.05
C ALA A 386 14.45 -10.05 -13.86
N GLU A 387 13.47 -9.15 -13.72
CA GLU A 387 13.75 -7.72 -13.47
C GLU A 387 14.43 -7.50 -12.11
N ARG A 388 14.06 -8.25 -11.07
CA ARG A 388 14.72 -8.17 -9.75
C ARG A 388 16.17 -8.63 -9.81
N ASN A 389 16.44 -9.74 -10.51
CA ASN A 389 17.79 -10.25 -10.69
C ASN A 389 18.64 -9.24 -11.48
N GLN A 390 18.10 -8.71 -12.58
CA GLN A 390 18.78 -7.68 -13.37
C GLN A 390 19.08 -6.42 -12.54
N PHE A 391 18.13 -5.98 -11.71
CA PHE A 391 18.34 -4.86 -10.80
C PHE A 391 19.47 -5.14 -9.79
N MET A 392 19.52 -6.33 -9.20
CA MET A 392 20.58 -6.71 -8.28
C MET A 392 21.95 -6.75 -8.97
N ASP A 393 22.02 -7.25 -10.21
CA ASP A 393 23.24 -7.23 -11.01
C ASP A 393 23.70 -5.80 -11.31
N ASP A 394 22.77 -4.91 -11.63
CA ASP A 394 23.07 -3.50 -11.92
C ASP A 394 23.54 -2.75 -10.67
N ILE A 395 22.96 -3.02 -9.50
CA ILE A 395 23.47 -2.53 -8.21
C ILE A 395 24.87 -3.09 -7.94
N GLY A 396 25.11 -4.38 -8.19
CA GLY A 396 26.42 -5.02 -8.06
C GLY A 396 27.50 -4.35 -8.92
N LYS A 397 27.16 -4.00 -10.17
CA LYS A 397 28.04 -3.21 -11.07
C LYS A 397 28.32 -1.83 -10.49
N CYS A 398 27.30 -1.13 -9.98
CA CYS A 398 27.48 0.18 -9.34
C CYS A 398 28.44 0.09 -8.14
N VAL A 399 28.22 -0.85 -7.22
CA VAL A 399 29.08 -1.05 -6.04
C VAL A 399 30.52 -1.36 -6.45
N THR A 400 30.70 -2.19 -7.47
CA THR A 400 32.04 -2.53 -8.01
C THR A 400 32.77 -1.29 -8.53
N GLN A 401 32.07 -0.39 -9.23
CA GLN A 401 32.66 0.86 -9.69
C GLN A 401 33.00 1.80 -8.52
N LEU A 402 32.09 1.95 -7.55
CA LEU A 402 32.34 2.77 -6.36
C LEU A 402 33.59 2.31 -5.59
N ARG A 403 33.80 1.01 -5.46
CA ARG A 403 34.98 0.44 -4.79
C ARG A 403 36.30 0.70 -5.53
N LYS A 404 36.25 1.00 -6.82
CA LYS A 404 37.42 1.32 -7.66
C LYS A 404 37.77 2.81 -7.65
N ILE A 405 36.95 3.67 -7.02
CA ILE A 405 37.27 5.10 -6.89
C ILE A 405 38.60 5.23 -6.13
N PRO A 406 39.60 5.96 -6.67
CA PRO A 406 40.89 6.13 -6.02
C PRO A 406 40.73 6.70 -4.61
N LYS A 407 41.38 6.06 -3.64
CA LYS A 407 41.49 6.58 -2.27
C LYS A 407 42.57 7.65 -2.20
N THR A 408 42.40 8.72 -2.95
CA THR A 408 43.25 9.89 -2.86
C THR A 408 42.71 10.76 -1.72
N THR A 409 42.96 10.35 -0.49
CA THR A 409 42.86 11.27 0.66
C THR A 409 44.13 12.12 0.65
N PRO A 410 44.04 13.46 0.74
CA PRO A 410 45.12 14.25 1.32
C PRO A 410 45.40 13.81 2.76
#